data_AF-A0A7W0L929-F1
#
_entry.id   AF-A0A7W0L929-F1
#
_cell.length_a   1.000
_cell.length_b   1.000
_cell.length_c   1.000
_cell.angle_alpha   90.00
_cell.angle_beta   90.00
_cell.angle_gamma   90.00
#
_symmetry.space_group_name_H-M   'P 1'
#
loop_
_entity.id
_entity.type
_entity.pdbx_description
1 polymer ?
#
loop_
_entity_poly.entity_id
_entity_poly.type
_entity_poly.pdbx_seq_one_letter_code
_entity_poly.pdbx_strand_id
1 'polypeptide(L)' 'MPTINQLVRKGREDKVKKTKTPALEGSPQRRGVCTRVYTTTPKKPNS' A
#
# COMPACT_ATOMS: atom_id res chain seq x y z
N MET A 1 -26.61 -12.49 6.81
CA MET A 1 -27.24 -11.19 6.52
C MET A 1 -27.54 -10.51 7.85
N PRO A 2 -26.95 -9.34 8.16
CA PRO A 2 -27.11 -8.72 9.47
C PRO A 2 -28.48 -8.06 9.63
N THR A 3 -29.03 -8.07 10.85
CA THR A 3 -30.29 -7.39 11.20
C THR A 3 -30.07 -5.90 11.43
N ILE A 4 -31.13 -5.10 11.33
CA ILE A 4 -31.07 -3.64 11.56
C ILE A 4 -30.50 -3.33 12.95
N ASN A 5 -30.93 -4.06 13.99
CA ASN A 5 -30.44 -3.88 15.35
C ASN A 5 -28.93 -4.22 15.50
N GLN A 6 -28.38 -5.13 14.68
CA GLN A 6 -26.94 -5.39 14.65
C GLN A 6 -26.17 -4.22 14.05
N LEU A 7 -26.69 -3.62 12.97
CA LEU A 7 -26.09 -2.45 12.32
C LEU A 7 -26.18 -1.19 13.19
N VAL A 8 -27.27 -1.03 13.95
CA VAL A 8 -27.44 0.07 14.93
C VAL A 8 -26.42 -0.04 16.07
N ARG A 9 -26.13 -1.26 16.55
CA ARG A 9 -25.14 -1.49 17.62
C ARG A 9 -23.70 -1.46 17.11
N LYS A 10 -23.45 -1.96 15.90
CA LYS A 10 -22.14 -2.03 15.24
C LYS A 10 -22.34 -1.70 13.76
N GLY A 11 -21.99 -0.47 13.39
CA GLY A 11 -22.05 0.00 12.01
C GLY A 11 -21.16 -0.84 11.09
N ARG A 12 -21.36 -0.68 9.77
CA ARG A 12 -20.42 -1.25 8.80
C ARG A 12 -19.17 -0.40 8.75
N GLU A 13 -18.02 -1.05 8.67
CA GLU A 13 -16.74 -0.39 8.46
C GLU A 13 -16.17 -0.80 7.10
N ASP A 14 -15.64 0.19 6.38
CA ASP A 14 -14.93 -0.05 5.14
C ASP A 14 -13.56 -0.67 5.41
N LYS A 15 -13.11 -1.53 4.51
CA LYS A 15 -11.79 -2.14 4.62
C LYS A 15 -10.70 -1.11 4.31
N VAL A 16 -9.73 -0.99 5.21
CA VAL A 16 -8.56 -0.14 5.00
C VAL A 16 -7.70 -0.68 3.85
N LYS A 17 -7.43 0.17 2.85
CA LYS A 17 -6.54 -0.14 1.72
C LYS A 17 -5.12 0.27 2.06
N LYS A 18 -4.14 -0.61 1.79
CA LYS A 18 -2.71 -0.30 1.93
C LYS A 18 -2.17 0.36 0.66
N THR A 19 -1.38 1.41 0.83
CA THR A 19 -0.65 2.05 -0.27
C THR A 19 0.55 1.20 -0.67
N LYS A 20 0.74 0.98 -1.98
CA LYS A 20 1.92 0.26 -2.49
C LYS A 20 3.22 1.07 -2.33
N THR A 21 3.11 2.39 -2.12
CA THR A 21 4.21 3.35 -2.14
C THR A 21 4.26 4.20 -0.85
N PRO A 22 4.51 3.59 0.34
CA PRO A 22 4.48 4.30 1.61
C PRO A 22 5.55 5.40 1.72
N ALA A 23 6.72 5.20 1.10
CA ALA A 23 7.84 6.14 1.16
C ALA A 23 7.52 7.53 0.56
N LEU A 24 6.51 7.63 -0.31
CA LEU A 24 6.12 8.88 -0.95
C LEU A 24 5.17 9.74 -0.09
N GLU A 25 4.50 9.19 0.93
CA GLU A 25 3.51 9.89 1.80
C GLU A 25 2.55 10.82 1.01
N GLY A 26 2.06 10.37 -0.15
CA GLY A 26 1.13 11.14 -0.97
C GLY A 26 1.74 12.21 -1.87
N SER A 27 3.06 12.46 -1.79
CA SER A 27 3.76 13.33 -2.74
C SER A 27 4.04 12.64 -4.08
N PRO A 28 4.05 13.37 -5.21
CA PRO A 28 4.33 12.77 -6.52
C PRO A 28 5.80 12.36 -6.69
N GLN A 29 6.75 13.08 -6.06
CA GLN A 29 8.18 12.74 -6.04
C GLN A 29 8.82 13.17 -4.71
N ARG A 30 9.90 12.48 -4.30
CA ARG A 30 10.76 12.85 -3.16
C ARG A 30 12.24 12.74 -3.53
N ARG A 31 13.06 13.68 -3.07
CA ARG A 31 14.53 13.64 -3.22
C ARG A 31 15.14 12.63 -2.24
N GLY A 32 16.23 11.98 -2.65
CA GLY A 32 16.98 11.03 -1.82
C GLY A 32 18.45 10.94 -2.26
N VAL A 33 19.29 10.33 -1.42
CA VAL A 33 20.71 10.09 -1.69
C VAL A 33 20.97 8.59 -1.76
N CYS A 34 21.73 8.15 -2.75
CA CYS A 34 22.09 6.73 -2.93
C CYS A 34 23.05 6.28 -1.82
N THR A 35 22.67 5.25 -1.06
CA THR A 35 23.54 4.64 -0.03
C THR A 35 24.46 3.56 -0.61
N ARG A 36 24.04 2.90 -1.69
CA ARG A 36 24.82 1.87 -2.40
C ARG A 36 24.45 1.86 -3.88
N VAL A 37 25.44 1.65 -4.75
CA VAL A 37 25.26 1.48 -6.20
C VAL A 37 25.73 0.08 -6.58
N TYR A 38 24.86 -0.70 -7.23
CA TYR A 38 25.12 -2.09 -7.61
C TYR A 38 24.19 -2.54 -8.75
N THR A 39 24.48 -3.69 -9.36
CA THR A 39 23.66 -4.31 -10.41
C THR A 39 22.81 -5.45 -9.85
N THR A 40 21.59 -5.65 -10.38
CA THR A 40 20.68 -6.74 -10.01
C THR A 40 20.19 -7.46 -11.25
N THR A 41 20.20 -8.79 -11.25
CA THR A 41 19.61 -9.59 -12.34
C THR A 41 18.07 -9.54 -12.26
N PRO A 42 17.36 -9.47 -13.39
CA PRO A 42 15.91 -9.40 -13.38
C PRO A 42 15.28 -10.75 -13.05
N LYS A 43 13.99 -10.73 -12.71
CA LYS A 43 13.21 -11.97 -12.54
C LYS A 43 12.96 -12.60 -13.92
N LYS A 44 13.08 -13.94 -14.00
CA LYS A 44 12.65 -14.74 -15.17
C LYS A 44 11.27 -14.28 -15.67
N PRO A 45 11.02 -14.16 -16.98
CA PRO A 45 11.78 -14.64 -18.14
C PRO A 45 12.81 -13.66 -18.72
N ASN A 46 12.99 -12.50 -18.08
CA ASN A 46 13.85 -11.47 -18.61
C ASN A 46 15.33 -11.85 -18.40
N SER A 47 16.18 -11.52 -19.39
CA SER A 47 17.64 -11.68 -19.31
C SER A 47 18.30 -10.55 -18.55
#